data_AF-A0AAW0BV90-F1
#
_entry.id   AF-A0AAW0BV90-F1
#
_cell.length_a   1.000
_cell.length_b   1.000
_cell.length_c   1.000
_cell.angle_alpha   90.00
_cell.angle_beta   90.00
_cell.angle_gamma   90.00
#
_symmetry.space_group_name_H-M   'P 1'
#
loop_
_entity.id
_entity.type
_entity.pdbx_description
1 polymer ?
#
loop_
_entity_poly.entity_id
_entity_poly.type
_entity_poly.pdbx_seq_one_letter_code
_entity_poly.pdbx_strand_id
1 'polypeptide(L)'
;MDSSVLSDDSDYDIVSPENSIADLRLGLTSTIPEPPPTETARETFNTCQLSAQDIQALVRNTLGLCSPVSQTRTRKVYVDGIFDPFSVRHALQLRQAKLSFPSVWLVVGVFSDASCHRFGCPPASPEVERYEVVRHCRWVDEVLSDAPCTLDTQFLANFKIDYVGVEEGATVDPSYDKLRLKGYDELKKSGI
;
A
#
# COMPACT_ATOMS: atom_id res chain seq x y z
N MET A 1 -37.51 -7.09 1.10
CA MET A 1 -37.53 -6.57 2.49
C MET A 1 -36.19 -5.90 2.66
N ASP A 2 -36.16 -4.61 2.32
CA ASP A 2 -35.00 -3.75 2.48
C ASP A 2 -34.89 -3.36 3.94
N SER A 3 -33.78 -3.72 4.57
CA SER A 3 -33.37 -3.19 5.86
C SER A 3 -31.89 -3.47 6.09
N SER A 4 -31.01 -2.90 5.26
CA SER A 4 -29.64 -2.64 5.67
C SER A 4 -29.63 -1.30 6.40
N VAL A 5 -29.73 -1.38 7.72
CA VAL A 5 -29.47 -0.26 8.63
C VAL A 5 -28.03 0.18 8.36
N LEU A 6 -27.87 1.34 7.71
CA LEU A 6 -26.64 2.11 7.77
C LEU A 6 -26.41 2.37 9.26
N SER A 7 -25.43 1.71 9.86
CA SER A 7 -25.00 2.02 11.21
C SER A 7 -24.59 3.49 11.23
N ASP A 8 -25.20 4.29 12.10
CA ASP A 8 -24.82 5.66 12.42
C ASP A 8 -23.28 5.74 12.50
N ASP A 9 -22.65 6.43 11.55
CA ASP A 9 -21.26 6.85 11.64
C ASP A 9 -21.20 7.83 12.82
N SER A 10 -21.00 7.30 14.02
CA SER A 10 -21.12 8.06 15.25
C SER A 10 -20.12 9.21 15.26
N ASP A 11 -20.64 10.44 15.23
CA ASP A 11 -19.88 11.66 15.46
C ASP A 11 -19.17 11.58 16.82
N TYR A 12 -17.83 11.70 16.83
CA TYR A 12 -17.07 11.78 18.07
C TYR A 12 -16.92 13.24 18.51
N ASP A 13 -17.28 13.52 19.76
CA ASP A 13 -17.03 14.83 20.39
C ASP A 13 -15.55 14.97 20.81
N ILE A 14 -14.90 16.06 20.41
CA ILE A 14 -13.54 16.40 20.85
C ILE A 14 -13.63 17.22 22.14
N VAL A 15 -13.26 16.63 23.27
CA VAL A 15 -13.24 17.29 24.58
C VAL A 15 -11.82 17.79 24.88
N SER A 16 -11.65 19.12 25.03
CA SER A 16 -10.40 19.70 25.56
C SER A 16 -10.46 19.80 27.08
N PRO A 17 -9.41 19.37 27.81
CA PRO A 17 -9.41 19.49 29.26
C PRO A 17 -9.39 20.95 29.75
N GLU A 18 -8.81 21.92 29.01
CA GLU A 18 -8.85 23.36 29.34
C GLU A 18 -8.78 24.27 28.09
N ASN A 19 -9.23 25.52 28.20
CA ASN A 19 -9.44 26.53 27.13
C ASN A 19 -8.17 27.01 26.36
N SER A 20 -7.14 26.19 26.17
CA SER A 20 -5.91 26.59 25.47
C SER A 20 -5.98 26.27 23.97
N ILE A 21 -6.73 27.08 23.22
CA ILE A 21 -6.74 27.06 21.74
C ILE A 21 -5.76 28.13 21.19
N ALA A 22 -4.95 28.75 22.05
CA ALA A 22 -4.08 29.86 21.68
C ALA A 22 -2.85 29.44 20.82
N ASP A 23 -2.40 28.18 20.92
CA ASP A 23 -1.14 27.73 20.31
C ASP A 23 -1.30 26.95 18.97
N LEU A 24 -2.52 26.75 18.44
CA LEU A 24 -2.74 26.00 17.20
C LEU A 24 -2.56 26.82 15.91
N ARG A 25 -1.93 28.00 15.98
CA ARG A 25 -1.59 28.81 14.79
C ARG A 25 -0.15 28.56 14.35
N LEU A 26 0.16 27.35 13.93
CA LEU A 26 1.43 27.05 13.28
C LEU A 26 1.21 26.33 11.96
N GLY A 27 1.40 27.10 10.88
CA GLY A 27 1.89 26.66 9.57
C GLY A 27 1.13 25.51 8.90
N LEU A 28 0.20 25.85 8.01
CA LEU A 28 -0.38 24.91 7.05
C LEU A 28 0.70 24.36 6.11
N THR A 29 1.29 23.24 6.48
CA THR A 29 1.79 22.23 5.54
C THR A 29 0.96 20.97 5.75
N SER A 30 0.24 20.53 4.72
CA SER A 30 -0.87 19.57 4.75
C SER A 30 -0.50 18.11 5.03
N THR A 31 0.67 17.83 5.60
CA THR A 31 1.17 16.46 5.79
C THR A 31 1.05 16.06 7.25
N ILE A 32 0.15 15.11 7.55
CA ILE A 32 0.09 14.43 8.85
C ILE A 32 1.45 13.74 9.06
N PRO A 33 2.18 13.88 10.17
CA PRO A 33 3.46 13.20 10.40
C PRO A 33 3.29 11.72 10.77
N GLU A 34 4.30 10.89 10.51
CA GLU A 34 4.32 9.50 10.96
C GLU A 34 4.77 9.47 12.45
N PRO A 35 3.97 8.90 13.37
CA PRO A 35 4.40 8.76 14.75
C PRO A 35 5.56 7.75 14.88
N PRO A 36 6.51 7.94 15.80
CA PRO A 36 7.58 6.98 16.01
C PRO A 36 7.02 5.64 16.53
N PRO A 37 7.60 4.50 16.12
CA PRO A 37 7.17 3.19 16.61
C PRO A 37 7.49 3.04 18.10
N THR A 38 6.58 2.38 18.83
CA THR A 38 6.77 1.98 20.23
C THR A 38 7.91 0.96 20.37
N GLU A 39 8.47 0.82 21.57
CA GLU A 39 9.57 -0.12 21.83
C GLU A 39 9.18 -1.57 21.48
N THR A 40 8.01 -2.03 21.92
CA THR A 40 7.49 -3.37 21.58
C THR A 40 7.33 -3.58 20.08
N ALA A 41 6.90 -2.55 19.33
CA ALA A 41 6.77 -2.63 17.88
C ALA A 41 8.14 -2.78 17.20
N ARG A 42 9.17 -2.11 17.72
CA ARG A 42 10.55 -2.22 17.22
C ARG A 42 11.09 -3.64 17.38
N GLU A 43 10.78 -4.31 18.48
CA GLU A 43 11.22 -5.69 18.74
C GLU A 43 10.45 -6.71 17.89
N THR A 44 9.19 -6.43 17.57
CA THR A 44 8.30 -7.38 16.87
C THR A 44 8.37 -7.25 15.35
N PHE A 45 8.45 -6.03 14.83
CA PHE A 45 8.35 -5.74 13.40
C PHE A 45 9.61 -5.04 12.89
N ASN A 46 10.59 -5.81 12.42
CA ASN A 46 11.87 -5.28 11.93
C ASN A 46 11.70 -4.12 10.92
N THR A 47 10.68 -4.18 10.06
CA THR A 47 10.42 -3.18 9.01
C THR A 47 9.91 -1.84 9.54
N CYS A 48 9.40 -1.75 10.77
CA CYS A 48 8.95 -0.48 11.34
C CYS A 48 10.12 0.46 11.68
N GLN A 49 11.32 -0.09 11.84
CA GLN A 49 12.53 0.68 12.15
C GLN A 49 13.19 1.29 10.90
N LEU A 50 12.85 0.79 9.70
CA LEU A 50 13.51 1.19 8.47
C LEU A 50 13.21 2.66 8.18
N SER A 51 14.27 3.46 8.04
CA SER A 51 14.15 4.83 7.56
C SER A 51 13.86 4.84 6.05
N ALA A 52 13.39 5.98 5.54
CA ALA A 52 13.25 6.15 4.08
C ALA A 52 14.58 5.94 3.35
N GLN A 53 15.71 6.30 3.97
CA GLN A 53 17.05 6.12 3.38
C GLN A 53 17.42 4.63 3.28
N ASP A 54 17.10 3.85 4.31
CA ASP A 54 17.34 2.40 4.33
C ASP A 54 16.51 1.72 3.24
N ILE A 55 15.21 2.06 3.16
CA ILE A 55 14.28 1.52 2.16
C ILE A 55 14.78 1.85 0.74
N GLN A 56 15.17 3.10 0.48
CA GLN A 56 15.69 3.52 -0.82
C GLN A 56 17.02 2.85 -1.17
N ALA A 57 17.88 2.60 -0.18
CA ALA A 57 19.14 1.88 -0.40
C ALA A 57 18.88 0.42 -0.79
N LEU A 58 17.94 -0.25 -0.12
CA LEU A 58 17.51 -1.60 -0.46
C LEU A 58 16.96 -1.68 -1.88
N VAL A 59 16.01 -0.80 -2.22
CA VAL A 59 15.41 -0.75 -3.57
C VAL A 59 16.46 -0.47 -4.64
N ARG A 60 17.40 0.45 -4.39
CA ARG A 60 18.50 0.75 -5.32
C ARG A 60 19.36 -0.48 -5.59
N ASN A 61 19.69 -1.23 -4.55
CA ASN A 61 20.50 -2.44 -4.66
C ASN A 61 19.75 -3.53 -5.44
N THR A 62 18.46 -3.74 -5.14
CA THR A 62 17.61 -4.73 -5.83
C THR A 62 17.46 -4.42 -7.33
N LEU A 63 17.33 -3.13 -7.69
CA LEU A 63 17.18 -2.70 -9.08
C LEU A 63 18.52 -2.51 -9.83
N GLY A 64 19.66 -2.72 -9.17
CA GLY A 64 20.98 -2.53 -9.79
C GLY A 64 21.26 -1.09 -10.23
N LEU A 65 20.67 -0.10 -9.56
CA LEU A 65 20.77 1.31 -9.95
C LEU A 65 22.09 1.92 -9.44
N CYS A 66 23.06 2.10 -10.33
CA CYS A 66 24.39 2.67 -10.00
C CYS A 66 24.40 4.19 -9.77
N SER A 67 23.32 4.91 -10.08
CA SER A 67 23.25 6.37 -9.95
C SER A 67 22.08 6.79 -9.03
N PRO A 68 22.20 7.92 -8.30
CA PRO A 68 21.10 8.43 -7.49
C PRO A 68 19.87 8.67 -8.37
N VAL A 69 18.72 8.12 -7.98
CA VAL A 69 17.45 8.31 -8.67
C VAL A 69 17.10 9.79 -8.63
N SER A 70 16.78 10.37 -9.79
CA SER A 70 16.42 11.79 -9.88
C SER A 70 15.29 12.13 -8.91
N GLN A 71 15.52 13.11 -8.04
CA GLN A 71 14.52 13.60 -7.09
C GLN A 71 13.38 14.39 -7.77
N THR A 72 13.51 14.72 -9.06
CA THR A 72 12.59 15.61 -9.76
C THR A 72 11.36 14.91 -10.34
N ARG A 73 11.36 13.59 -10.47
CA ARG A 73 10.23 12.83 -11.03
C ARG A 73 9.64 11.89 -9.98
N THR A 74 8.36 12.08 -9.69
CA THR A 74 7.54 11.14 -8.94
C THR A 74 7.46 9.80 -9.66
N ARG A 75 7.72 8.71 -8.94
CA ARG A 75 7.57 7.34 -9.43
C ARG A 75 6.17 6.82 -9.11
N LYS A 76 5.46 6.29 -10.10
CA LYS A 76 4.17 5.64 -9.87
C LYS A 76 4.41 4.17 -9.54
N VAL A 77 4.22 3.82 -8.27
CA VAL A 77 4.44 2.46 -7.76
C VAL A 77 3.07 1.80 -7.56
N TYR A 78 2.94 0.55 -8.00
CA TYR A 78 1.73 -0.24 -7.85
C TYR A 78 1.94 -1.41 -6.89
N VAL A 79 1.03 -1.61 -5.95
CA VAL A 79 0.97 -2.79 -5.08
C VAL A 79 -0.45 -3.31 -5.11
N ASP A 80 -0.63 -4.62 -5.17
CA ASP A 80 -1.95 -5.24 -5.19
C ASP A 80 -2.12 -6.37 -4.18
N GLY A 81 -3.37 -6.67 -3.87
CA GLY A 81 -3.68 -7.74 -2.94
C GLY A 81 -5.15 -7.83 -2.55
N ILE A 82 -5.41 -8.81 -1.68
CA ILE A 82 -6.73 -9.03 -1.06
C ILE A 82 -6.94 -8.04 0.09
N PHE A 83 -5.88 -7.82 0.89
CA PHE A 83 -5.86 -6.92 2.05
C PHE A 83 -6.84 -7.30 3.18
N ASP A 84 -6.98 -8.60 3.45
CA ASP A 84 -7.96 -9.10 4.42
C ASP A 84 -7.44 -10.28 5.29
N PRO A 85 -7.54 -10.19 6.63
CA PRO A 85 -7.81 -8.96 7.39
C PRO A 85 -6.69 -7.94 7.18
N PHE A 86 -7.03 -6.65 7.06
CA PHE A 86 -6.02 -5.60 6.99
C PHE A 86 -5.26 -5.52 8.32
N SER A 87 -3.94 -5.54 8.26
CA SER A 87 -3.09 -5.67 9.45
C SER A 87 -1.85 -4.81 9.32
N VAL A 88 -1.07 -4.74 10.39
CA VAL A 88 0.21 -4.03 10.43
C VAL A 88 1.17 -4.47 9.32
N ARG A 89 1.11 -5.75 8.90
CA ARG A 89 1.92 -6.25 7.78
C ARG A 89 1.61 -5.49 6.48
N HIS A 90 0.33 -5.35 6.15
CA HIS A 90 -0.12 -4.59 4.99
C HIS A 90 0.28 -3.11 5.10
N ALA A 91 0.05 -2.48 6.26
CA ALA A 91 0.42 -1.08 6.48
C ALA A 91 1.94 -0.85 6.31
N LEU A 92 2.79 -1.73 6.85
CA LEU A 92 4.24 -1.65 6.73
C LEU A 92 4.76 -2.00 5.33
N GLN A 93 4.06 -2.86 4.59
CA GLN A 93 4.36 -3.12 3.18
C GLN A 93 4.08 -1.88 2.33
N LEU A 94 2.91 -1.26 2.49
CA LEU A 94 2.53 -0.04 1.77
C LEU A 94 3.44 1.13 2.16
N ARG A 95 3.85 1.22 3.44
CA ARG A 95 4.89 2.16 3.89
C ARG A 95 6.18 2.04 3.10
N GLN A 96 6.70 0.81 2.97
CA GLN A 96 7.94 0.57 2.23
C GLN A 96 7.78 0.93 0.75
N ALA A 97 6.64 0.59 0.13
CA ALA A 97 6.36 0.98 -1.24
C ALA A 97 6.32 2.51 -1.42
N LYS A 98 5.66 3.24 -0.51
CA LYS A 98 5.57 4.70 -0.54
C LYS A 98 6.92 5.39 -0.31
N LEU A 99 7.83 4.77 0.45
CA LEU A 99 9.16 5.31 0.75
C LEU A 99 10.27 4.79 -0.18
N SER A 100 9.95 3.94 -1.15
CA SER A 100 10.90 3.28 -2.07
C SER A 100 11.75 4.24 -2.91
N PHE A 101 11.23 5.44 -3.18
CA PHE A 101 11.93 6.52 -3.88
C PHE A 101 11.74 7.86 -3.16
N PRO A 102 12.53 8.90 -3.49
CA PRO A 102 12.36 10.23 -2.91
C PRO A 102 10.97 10.85 -3.13
N SER A 103 10.30 10.49 -4.23
CA SER A 103 8.93 10.92 -4.53
C SER A 103 8.18 9.75 -5.18
N VAL A 104 7.09 9.31 -4.52
CA VAL A 104 6.27 8.18 -4.96
C VAL A 104 4.80 8.56 -4.97
N TRP A 105 4.10 8.13 -6.02
CA TRP A 105 2.64 8.03 -6.09
C TRP A 105 2.28 6.55 -6.00
N LEU A 106 1.75 6.12 -4.86
CA LEU A 106 1.41 4.74 -4.55
C LEU A 106 -0.04 4.46 -4.93
N VAL A 107 -0.21 3.63 -5.95
CA VAL A 107 -1.48 3.04 -6.34
C VAL A 107 -1.61 1.68 -5.67
N VAL A 108 -2.74 1.44 -5.00
CA VAL A 108 -3.04 0.14 -4.40
C VAL A 108 -4.24 -0.49 -5.08
N GLY A 109 -4.01 -1.61 -5.76
CA GLY A 109 -5.05 -2.41 -6.40
C GLY A 109 -5.66 -3.42 -5.44
N VAL A 110 -6.97 -3.39 -5.26
CA VAL A 110 -7.66 -4.32 -4.37
C VAL A 110 -8.51 -5.29 -5.21
N PHE A 111 -8.28 -6.58 -5.03
CA PHE A 111 -9.00 -7.61 -5.79
C PHE A 111 -10.49 -7.64 -5.40
N SER A 112 -11.36 -7.85 -6.38
CA SER A 112 -12.79 -8.06 -6.16
C SER A 112 -13.08 -9.40 -5.49
N ASP A 113 -14.21 -9.48 -4.79
CA ASP A 113 -14.69 -10.72 -4.19
C ASP A 113 -14.84 -11.80 -5.26
N ALA A 114 -15.39 -11.45 -6.44
CA ALA A 114 -15.56 -12.36 -7.56
C ALA A 114 -14.21 -12.95 -8.04
N SER A 115 -13.16 -12.12 -8.13
CA SER A 115 -11.83 -12.57 -8.50
C SER A 115 -11.22 -13.47 -7.42
N CYS A 116 -11.29 -13.08 -6.15
CA CYS A 116 -10.78 -13.88 -5.03
C CYS A 116 -11.45 -15.26 -4.93
N HIS A 117 -12.77 -15.34 -5.14
CA HIS A 117 -13.49 -16.61 -5.19
C HIS A 117 -13.01 -17.51 -6.34
N ARG A 118 -12.79 -16.93 -7.53
CA ARG A 118 -12.29 -17.66 -8.70
C ARG A 118 -10.90 -18.26 -8.46
N PHE A 119 -10.06 -17.59 -7.68
CA PHE A 119 -8.70 -18.03 -7.36
C PHE A 119 -8.58 -18.84 -6.06
N GLY A 120 -9.69 -19.19 -5.42
CA GLY A 120 -9.71 -20.07 -4.25
C GLY A 120 -9.26 -19.41 -2.95
N CYS A 121 -9.31 -18.08 -2.86
CA CYS A 121 -8.91 -17.30 -1.69
C CYS A 121 -10.00 -16.29 -1.28
N PRO A 122 -11.22 -16.75 -0.92
CA PRO A 122 -12.32 -15.84 -0.58
C PRO A 122 -11.97 -15.00 0.67
N PRO A 123 -12.16 -13.67 0.64
CA PRO A 123 -11.96 -12.82 1.80
C PRO A 123 -13.07 -13.05 2.84
N ALA A 124 -12.74 -12.80 4.11
CA ALA A 124 -13.68 -12.72 5.21
C ALA A 124 -14.49 -11.40 5.18
N SER A 125 -13.89 -10.30 4.72
CA SER A 125 -14.53 -8.98 4.64
C SER A 125 -14.95 -8.65 3.19
N PRO A 126 -16.13 -8.06 2.96
CA PRO A 126 -16.59 -7.65 1.62
C PRO A 126 -15.61 -6.69 0.93
N GLU A 127 -15.57 -6.71 -0.40
CA GLU A 127 -14.65 -5.86 -1.18
C GLU A 127 -14.75 -4.36 -0.86
N VAL A 128 -15.95 -3.85 -0.59
CA VAL A 128 -16.18 -2.44 -0.26
C VAL A 128 -15.48 -2.03 1.04
N GLU A 129 -15.54 -2.87 2.08
CA GLU A 129 -14.84 -2.60 3.34
C GLU A 129 -13.32 -2.60 3.12
N ARG A 130 -12.83 -3.54 2.29
CA ARG A 130 -11.41 -3.62 1.95
C ARG A 130 -10.94 -2.40 1.17
N TYR A 131 -11.75 -1.88 0.25
CA TYR A 131 -11.46 -0.64 -0.48
C TYR A 131 -11.31 0.54 0.48
N GLU A 132 -12.24 0.70 1.42
CA GLU A 132 -12.22 1.81 2.39
C GLU A 132 -11.08 1.68 3.40
N VAL A 133 -10.83 0.48 3.93
CA VAL A 133 -9.71 0.27 4.87
C VAL A 133 -8.35 0.60 4.22
N VAL A 134 -8.16 0.21 2.95
CA VAL A 134 -6.94 0.56 2.19
C VAL A 134 -6.87 2.06 1.93
N ARG A 135 -7.99 2.70 1.56
CA ARG A 135 -8.06 4.16 1.33
C ARG A 135 -7.69 4.96 2.58
N HIS A 136 -8.01 4.46 3.77
CA HIS A 136 -7.63 5.08 5.04
C HIS A 136 -6.18 4.79 5.48
N CYS A 137 -5.46 3.94 4.75
CA CYS A 137 -4.04 3.74 5.02
C CYS A 137 -3.24 4.97 4.60
N ARG A 138 -2.56 5.59 5.57
CA ARG A 138 -1.68 6.77 5.44
C ARG A 138 -0.81 6.81 4.16
N TRP A 139 -0.35 5.66 3.71
CA TRP A 139 0.67 5.54 2.66
C TRP A 139 0.10 5.56 1.23
N VAL A 140 -1.21 5.38 1.09
CA VAL A 140 -1.90 5.20 -0.19
C VAL A 140 -2.29 6.55 -0.78
N ASP A 141 -2.00 6.76 -2.06
CA ASP A 141 -2.46 7.95 -2.79
C ASP A 141 -3.69 7.66 -3.65
N GLU A 142 -3.79 6.45 -4.19
CA GLU A 142 -4.85 6.04 -5.13
C GLU A 142 -5.25 4.59 -4.86
N VAL A 143 -6.55 4.31 -4.76
CA VAL A 143 -7.09 2.94 -4.67
C VAL A 143 -7.70 2.58 -6.00
N LEU A 144 -7.34 1.40 -6.52
CA LEU A 144 -7.92 0.83 -7.73
C LEU A 144 -8.79 -0.38 -7.34
N SER A 145 -10.10 -0.20 -7.45
CA SER A 145 -11.09 -1.26 -7.21
C SER A 145 -11.12 -2.26 -8.36
N ASP A 146 -11.54 -3.50 -8.07
CA ASP A 146 -11.56 -4.62 -9.02
C ASP A 146 -10.22 -4.79 -9.78
N ALA A 147 -9.13 -4.77 -9.03
CA ALA A 147 -7.80 -4.93 -9.61
C ALA A 147 -7.63 -6.31 -10.26
N PRO A 148 -6.96 -6.40 -11.42
CA PRO A 148 -6.73 -7.68 -12.08
C PRO A 148 -5.72 -8.51 -11.29
N CYS A 149 -6.01 -9.79 -11.07
CA CYS A 149 -5.08 -10.69 -10.37
C CYS A 149 -3.83 -11.07 -11.20
N THR A 150 -3.88 -10.85 -12.52
CA THR A 150 -2.74 -11.02 -13.43
C THR A 150 -2.45 -9.69 -14.10
N LEU A 151 -1.20 -9.24 -14.00
CA LEU A 151 -0.75 -7.99 -14.61
C LEU A 151 -0.23 -8.25 -16.01
N ASP A 152 -0.58 -7.37 -16.93
CA ASP A 152 -0.02 -7.34 -18.28
C ASP A 152 0.60 -5.95 -18.58
N THR A 153 1.35 -5.88 -19.67
CA THR A 153 2.02 -4.65 -20.09
C THR A 153 1.04 -3.55 -20.49
N GLN A 154 -0.17 -3.90 -20.95
CA GLN A 154 -1.20 -2.95 -21.32
C GLN A 154 -1.75 -2.24 -20.08
N PHE A 155 -2.01 -2.97 -19.01
CA PHE A 155 -2.43 -2.44 -17.72
C PHE A 155 -1.40 -1.46 -17.18
N LEU A 156 -0.12 -1.85 -17.14
CA LEU A 156 0.95 -0.96 -16.67
C LEU A 156 1.05 0.32 -17.51
N ALA A 157 0.93 0.22 -18.83
CA ALA A 157 0.96 1.37 -19.72
C ALA A 157 -0.25 2.31 -19.52
N ASN A 158 -1.45 1.73 -19.40
CA ASN A 158 -2.69 2.49 -19.20
C ASN A 158 -2.66 3.29 -17.89
N PHE A 159 -2.20 2.67 -16.80
CA PHE A 159 -2.11 3.32 -15.49
C PHE A 159 -0.81 4.10 -15.27
N LYS A 160 0.12 4.05 -16.25
CA LYS A 160 1.46 4.68 -16.22
C LYS A 160 2.28 4.25 -15.01
N ILE A 161 2.25 2.96 -14.70
CA ILE A 161 2.97 2.36 -13.58
C ILE A 161 4.46 2.25 -13.95
N ASP A 162 5.34 2.84 -13.13
CA ASP A 162 6.79 2.76 -13.31
C ASP A 162 7.36 1.49 -12.66
N TYR A 163 6.83 1.09 -11.50
CA TYR A 163 7.30 -0.06 -10.72
C TYR A 163 6.16 -0.83 -10.08
N VAL A 164 6.33 -2.15 -9.93
CA VAL A 164 5.39 -3.00 -9.17
C VAL A 164 6.08 -3.50 -7.91
N GLY A 165 5.49 -3.22 -6.75
CA GLY A 165 5.95 -3.74 -5.46
C GLY A 165 5.41 -5.14 -5.23
N VAL A 166 6.31 -6.09 -5.01
CA VAL A 166 5.98 -7.51 -4.77
C VAL A 166 6.57 -7.94 -3.43
N GLU A 167 5.83 -8.73 -2.65
CA GLU A 167 6.37 -9.31 -1.42
C GLU A 167 7.54 -10.26 -1.76
N GLU A 168 8.64 -10.11 -1.03
CA GLU A 168 9.79 -11.01 -1.17
C GLU A 168 9.34 -12.44 -0.85
N GLY A 169 9.60 -13.37 -1.78
CA GLY A 169 9.15 -14.77 -1.66
C GLY A 169 7.82 -15.09 -2.35
N ALA A 170 7.00 -14.11 -2.75
CA ALA A 170 5.74 -14.38 -3.46
C ALA A 170 5.94 -15.06 -4.83
N THR A 171 7.14 -14.94 -5.41
CA THR A 171 7.53 -15.61 -6.66
C THR A 171 8.02 -17.06 -6.46
N VAL A 172 8.09 -17.55 -5.23
CA VAL A 172 8.51 -18.93 -4.92
C VAL A 172 7.50 -19.69 -4.06
N ASP A 173 6.51 -18.99 -3.51
CA ASP A 173 5.48 -19.59 -2.67
C ASP A 173 4.38 -20.26 -3.53
N PRO A 174 4.17 -21.58 -3.39
CA PRO A 174 3.18 -22.33 -4.17
C PRO A 174 1.72 -22.01 -3.83
N SER A 175 1.48 -21.26 -2.75
CA SER A 175 0.15 -20.73 -2.42
C SER A 175 -0.27 -19.56 -3.31
N TYR A 176 0.68 -18.91 -4.00
CA TYR A 176 0.39 -17.91 -5.02
C TYR A 176 0.04 -18.56 -6.35
N ASP A 177 -0.98 -18.03 -7.04
CA ASP A 177 -1.41 -18.57 -8.32
C ASP A 177 -0.28 -18.49 -9.36
N LYS A 178 0.06 -19.65 -9.94
CA LYS A 178 1.05 -19.81 -11.03
C LYS A 178 0.83 -18.85 -12.20
N LEU A 179 -0.41 -18.41 -12.45
CA LEU A 179 -0.72 -17.40 -13.47
C LEU A 179 -0.23 -16.00 -13.09
N ARG A 180 -0.34 -15.63 -11.82
CA ARG A 180 0.18 -14.36 -11.29
C ARG A 180 1.71 -14.32 -11.37
N LEU A 181 2.39 -15.41 -11.02
CA LEU A 181 3.84 -15.53 -11.15
C LEU A 181 4.34 -15.34 -12.59
N LYS A 182 3.63 -15.91 -13.58
CA LYS A 182 3.99 -15.77 -14.99
C LYS A 182 3.95 -14.31 -15.47
N GLY A 183 2.93 -13.55 -15.08
CA GLY A 183 2.86 -12.12 -15.37
C GLY A 183 4.08 -11.38 -14.82
N TYR A 184 4.49 -11.67 -13.59
CA TYR A 184 5.69 -11.07 -12.99
C TYR A 184 7.00 -11.45 -13.69
N ASP A 185 7.16 -12.71 -14.08
CA ASP A 185 8.35 -13.15 -14.80
C ASP A 185 8.47 -12.46 -16.17
N GLU A 186 7.34 -12.20 -16.84
CA GLU A 186 7.29 -11.44 -18.09
C GLU A 186 7.65 -9.96 -17.88
N LEU A 187 7.19 -9.36 -16.77
CA LEU A 187 7.55 -7.99 -16.40
C LEU A 187 9.04 -7.85 -16.08
N LYS A 188 9.60 -8.76 -15.28
CA LYS A 188 11.05 -8.79 -14.97
C LYS A 188 11.90 -8.94 -16.23
N LYS A 189 11.51 -9.80 -17.18
CA LYS A 189 12.21 -9.96 -18.46
C LYS A 189 12.17 -8.68 -19.31
N SER A 190 11.15 -7.85 -19.11
CA SER A 190 10.97 -6.58 -19.83
C SER A 190 11.75 -5.43 -19.19
N GLY A 191 12.49 -5.66 -18.11
CA GLY A 191 13.30 -4.63 -17.43
C GLY A 191 12.48 -3.63 -16.61
N ILE A 192 11.26 -4.02 -16.22
CA ILE A 192 10.40 -3.29 -15.27
C ILE A 192 10.54 -3.94 -13.89
#